data_AF-A0A951Q608-F1
#
_entry.id   AF-A0A951Q608-F1
#
_cell.length_a   1.000
_cell.length_b   1.000
_cell.length_c   1.000
_cell.angle_alpha   90.00
_cell.angle_beta   90.00
_cell.angle_gamma   90.00
#
_symmetry.space_group_name_H-M   'P 1'
#
loop_
_entity.id
_entity.type
_entity.pdbx_description
1 polymer ?
#
loop_
_entity_poly.entity_id
_entity_poly.type
_entity_poly.pdbx_seq_one_letter_code
_entity_poly.pdbx_strand_id
1 'polypeptide(L)'
;MYSIGAGYWIFINSLLEEFVWRWFVYRQCEILVSSQWAVILSALFFTTHHIIGLAAYFDWRATALCSLGVFIAGVVWSWCYLTYRSIWPGYISHVFADIAIFLVGCQLLFA
;
A
#
# COMPACT_ATOMS: atom_id res chain seq x y z
N MET A 1 3.64 10.38 21.30
CA MET A 1 4.48 9.97 20.15
C MET A 1 3.68 9.20 19.10
N TYR A 2 2.84 8.23 19.50
CA TYR A 2 2.00 7.43 18.59
C TYR A 2 1.21 8.27 17.56
N SER A 3 0.41 9.25 18.00
CA SER A 3 -0.46 10.03 17.09
C SER A 3 0.30 10.86 16.07
N ILE A 4 1.50 11.36 16.41
CA ILE A 4 2.36 12.10 15.48
C ILE A 4 2.90 11.16 14.41
N GLY A 5 3.38 9.97 14.82
CA GLY A 5 3.79 8.92 13.89
C GLY A 5 2.63 8.53 12.97
N ALA A 6 1.49 8.14 13.55
CA ALA A 6 0.29 7.77 12.79
C ALA A 6 -0.08 8.85 11.76
N GLY A 7 -0.09 10.13 12.14
CA GLY A 7 -0.35 11.23 11.21
C GLY A 7 0.68 11.31 10.07
N TYR A 8 1.96 11.12 10.34
CA TYR A 8 2.99 11.04 9.30
C TYR A 8 2.73 9.88 8.34
N TRP A 9 2.47 8.67 8.86
CA TRP A 9 2.25 7.51 8.00
C TRP A 9 1.00 7.68 7.13
N ILE A 10 -0.12 8.06 7.76
CA ILE A 10 -1.43 8.21 7.11
C ILE A 10 -1.41 9.25 5.99
N PHE A 11 -0.75 10.40 6.16
CA PHE A 11 -0.87 11.52 5.22
C PHE A 11 0.38 11.78 4.37
N ILE A 12 1.57 11.61 4.95
CA ILE A 12 2.83 11.97 4.27
C ILE A 12 3.43 10.73 3.62
N ASN A 13 3.63 9.66 4.40
CA ASN A 13 4.22 8.43 3.89
C ASN A 13 3.34 7.80 2.81
N SER A 14 2.04 7.66 3.04
CA SER A 14 1.11 7.12 2.03
C SER A 14 1.12 7.92 0.71
N LEU A 15 1.26 9.26 0.78
CA LEU A 15 1.41 10.09 -0.41
C LEU A 15 2.72 9.79 -1.15
N LEU A 16 3.84 9.70 -0.43
CA LEU A 16 5.14 9.34 -0.98
C LEU A 16 5.11 7.94 -1.60
N GLU A 17 4.43 6.99 -0.95
CA GLU A 17 4.23 5.65 -1.46
C GLU A 17 3.45 5.65 -2.78
N GLU A 18 2.39 6.43 -2.91
CA GLU A 18 1.66 6.53 -4.18
C GLU A 18 2.52 7.14 -5.30
N PHE A 19 3.40 8.09 -5.00
CA PHE A 19 4.39 8.59 -5.97
C PHE A 19 5.38 7.50 -6.40
N VAL A 20 5.91 6.72 -5.46
CA VAL A 20 6.86 5.65 -5.78
C VAL A 20 6.15 4.53 -6.54
N TRP A 21 5.04 4.02 -6.03
CA TRP A 21 4.45 2.78 -6.51
C TRP A 21 3.55 2.97 -7.73
N ARG A 22 2.75 4.05 -7.78
CA ARG A 22 1.85 4.32 -8.92
C ARG A 22 2.47 5.24 -9.95
N TRP A 23 3.07 6.34 -9.52
CA TRP A 23 3.68 7.25 -10.50
C TRP A 23 5.00 6.68 -11.05
N PHE A 24 5.89 6.12 -10.24
CA PHE A 24 7.16 5.59 -10.75
C PHE A 24 7.08 4.10 -11.15
N VAL A 25 6.96 3.17 -10.21
CA VAL A 25 7.09 1.72 -10.43
C VAL A 25 6.06 1.18 -11.41
N TYR A 26 4.77 1.53 -11.26
CA TYR A 26 3.73 1.08 -12.19
C TYR A 26 4.04 1.51 -13.63
N ARG A 27 4.50 2.75 -13.87
CA ARG A 27 4.86 3.19 -15.23
C ARG A 27 6.06 2.44 -15.80
N GLN A 28 7.04 2.07 -14.97
CA GLN A 28 8.13 1.20 -15.41
C GLN A 28 7.62 -0.19 -15.78
N CYS A 29 6.69 -0.74 -15.00
CA CYS A 29 6.02 -2.01 -15.32
C CYS A 29 5.22 -1.90 -16.63
N GLU A 30 4.52 -0.79 -16.85
CA GLU A 30 3.74 -0.54 -18.08
C GLU A 30 4.61 -0.38 -19.35
N ILE A 31 5.89 -0.04 -19.21
CA ILE A 31 6.85 -0.08 -20.32
C ILE A 31 7.24 -1.53 -20.66
N LEU A 32 7.32 -2.40 -19.65
CA LEU A 32 7.79 -3.79 -19.79
C LEU A 32 6.68 -4.77 -20.17
N VAL A 33 5.44 -4.51 -19.74
CA VAL A 33 4.26 -5.36 -19.96
C VAL A 33 3.04 -4.50 -20.29
N SER A 34 1.92 -5.10 -20.73
CA SER A 34 0.71 -4.33 -20.99
C SER A 34 0.17 -3.68 -19.71
N SER A 35 -0.58 -2.58 -19.85
CA SER A 35 -1.15 -1.84 -18.71
C SER A 35 -1.93 -2.72 -17.73
N GLN A 36 -2.68 -3.71 -18.23
CA GLN A 36 -3.43 -4.63 -17.38
C GLN A 36 -2.49 -5.53 -16.55
N TRP A 37 -1.41 -6.02 -17.15
CA TRP A 37 -0.41 -6.82 -16.45
C TRP A 37 0.47 -5.98 -15.52
N ALA A 38 0.68 -4.69 -15.83
CA ALA A 38 1.40 -3.76 -14.98
C ALA A 38 0.70 -3.53 -13.63
N VAL A 39 -0.64 -3.61 -13.59
CA VAL A 39 -1.42 -3.59 -12.34
C VAL A 39 -0.97 -4.72 -11.40
N ILE A 40 -0.95 -5.95 -11.93
CA ILE A 40 -0.58 -7.14 -11.15
C ILE A 40 0.90 -7.11 -10.77
N LEU A 41 1.79 -6.79 -11.72
CA LEU A 41 3.22 -6.78 -11.50
C LEU A 41 3.65 -5.71 -10.48
N SER A 42 3.11 -4.49 -10.58
CA SER A 42 3.35 -3.42 -9.61
C SER A 42 2.84 -3.81 -8.21
N ALA A 43 1.66 -4.43 -8.12
CA ALA A 43 1.12 -4.91 -6.86
C ALA A 43 1.97 -6.02 -6.23
N LEU A 44 2.55 -6.93 -7.03
CA LEU A 44 3.47 -7.96 -6.54
C LEU A 44 4.74 -7.34 -5.94
N PHE A 45 5.34 -6.35 -6.61
CA PHE A 45 6.51 -5.65 -6.06
C PHE A 45 6.18 -4.87 -4.79
N PHE A 46 5.04 -4.18 -4.77
CA PHE A 46 4.53 -3.48 -3.58
C PHE A 46 4.37 -4.44 -2.40
N THR A 47 3.76 -5.60 -2.64
CA THR A 47 3.56 -6.64 -1.62
C THR A 47 4.87 -7.23 -1.15
N THR A 48 5.81 -7.48 -2.06
CA THR A 48 7.14 -8.02 -1.72
C THR A 48 7.91 -7.07 -0.81
N HIS A 49 7.82 -5.77 -1.07
CA HIS A 49 8.39 -4.75 -0.18
C HIS A 49 7.78 -4.82 1.23
N HIS A 50 6.46 -5.00 1.33
CA HIS A 50 5.76 -5.10 2.62
C HIS A 50 6.00 -6.41 3.37
N ILE A 51 6.22 -7.52 2.67
CA ILE A 51 6.55 -8.82 3.29
C ILE A 51 7.77 -8.67 4.20
N ILE A 52 8.77 -7.89 3.80
CA ILE A 52 9.99 -7.68 4.60
C ILE A 52 9.65 -7.06 5.96
N GLY A 53 8.83 -6.00 5.97
CA GLY A 53 8.38 -5.37 7.21
C GLY A 53 7.46 -6.29 8.02
N LEU A 54 6.48 -6.92 7.38
CA LEU A 54 5.53 -7.80 8.05
C LEU A 54 6.21 -9.02 8.70
N ALA A 55 7.15 -9.66 8.02
CA ALA A 55 7.88 -10.82 8.52
C ALA A 55 8.81 -10.48 9.70
N ALA A 56 9.21 -9.21 9.86
CA ALA A 56 10.03 -8.78 10.99
C ALA A 56 9.24 -8.67 12.30
N TYR A 57 7.91 -8.48 12.22
CA TYR A 57 7.06 -8.22 13.39
C TYR A 57 5.95 -9.27 13.63
N PHE A 58 5.63 -10.10 12.64
CA PHE A 58 4.55 -11.09 12.70
C PHE A 58 5.02 -12.51 12.37
N ASP A 59 4.29 -13.52 12.86
CA ASP A 59 4.47 -14.89 12.41
C ASP A 59 4.00 -15.09 10.96
N TRP A 60 4.43 -16.19 10.33
CA TRP A 60 4.19 -16.39 8.89
C TRP A 60 2.72 -16.55 8.49
N ARG A 61 1.83 -16.93 9.42
CA ARG A 61 0.38 -17.01 9.15
C ARG A 61 -0.19 -15.60 9.06
N ALA A 62 0.15 -14.74 10.01
CA ALA A 62 -0.24 -13.33 10.01
C ALA A 62 0.41 -12.57 8.85
N THR A 63 1.70 -12.79 8.57
CA THR A 63 2.40 -12.22 7.41
C THR A 63 1.67 -12.57 6.12
N ALA A 64 1.34 -13.85 5.88
CA ALA A 64 0.64 -14.27 4.67
C ALA A 64 -0.74 -13.59 4.52
N LEU A 65 -1.52 -13.50 5.60
CA LEU A 65 -2.84 -12.86 5.57
C LEU A 65 -2.72 -11.34 5.30
N CYS A 66 -1.81 -10.65 5.99
CA CYS A 66 -1.58 -9.23 5.78
C CYS A 66 -1.03 -8.96 4.36
N SER A 67 -0.12 -9.78 3.86
CA SER A 67 0.39 -9.66 2.49
C SER A 67 -0.68 -9.86 1.43
N LEU A 68 -1.66 -10.75 1.65
CA LEU A 68 -2.82 -10.85 0.76
C LEU A 68 -3.63 -9.55 0.74
N GLY A 69 -3.86 -8.93 1.92
CA GLY A 69 -4.51 -7.62 2.01
C GLY A 69 -3.75 -6.53 1.27
N VAL A 70 -2.43 -6.45 1.47
CA VAL A 70 -1.53 -5.51 0.78
C VAL A 70 -1.56 -5.73 -0.73
N PHE A 71 -1.57 -6.98 -1.19
CA PHE A 71 -1.65 -7.29 -2.62
C PHE A 71 -2.96 -6.81 -3.23
N ILE A 72 -4.09 -7.10 -2.57
CA ILE A 72 -5.41 -6.64 -3.02
C ILE A 72 -5.44 -5.11 -3.09
N ALA A 73 -4.95 -4.42 -2.05
CA ALA A 73 -4.84 -2.96 -2.04
C ALA A 73 -3.96 -2.45 -3.20
N GLY A 74 -2.80 -3.07 -3.41
CA GLY A 74 -1.88 -2.73 -4.49
C GLY A 74 -2.49 -2.89 -5.89
N VAL A 75 -3.31 -3.93 -6.09
CA VAL A 75 -4.08 -4.14 -7.34
C VAL A 75 -5.12 -3.05 -7.50
N VAL A 76 -5.93 -2.77 -6.46
CA VAL A 76 -6.98 -1.75 -6.52
C VAL A 76 -6.39 -0.37 -6.81
N TRP A 77 -5.36 0.06 -6.10
CA TRP A 77 -4.74 1.37 -6.30
C TRP A 77 -4.04 1.49 -7.66
N SER A 78 -3.42 0.42 -8.15
CA SER A 78 -2.85 0.39 -9.51
C SER A 78 -3.93 0.42 -10.58
N TRP A 79 -5.07 -0.22 -10.36
CA TRP A 79 -6.21 -0.15 -11.27
C TRP A 79 -6.85 1.25 -11.28
N CYS A 80 -6.97 1.91 -10.13
CA CYS A 80 -7.34 3.32 -10.06
C CYS A 80 -6.37 4.19 -10.87
N TYR A 81 -5.06 3.96 -10.73
CA TYR A 81 -4.06 4.70 -11.50
C TYR A 81 -4.18 4.45 -13.01
N LEU A 82 -4.38 3.20 -13.44
CA LEU A 82 -4.65 2.88 -14.85
C LEU A 82 -5.88 3.64 -15.39
N THR A 83 -6.96 3.66 -14.61
CA THR A 83 -8.25 4.24 -15.00
C THR A 83 -8.20 5.77 -15.07
N TYR A 84 -7.62 6.42 -14.06
CA TYR A 84 -7.68 7.87 -13.90
C TYR A 84 -6.38 8.59 -14.24
N ARG A 85 -5.28 7.85 -14.46
CA ARG A 85 -3.92 8.39 -14.68
C ARG A 85 -3.52 9.43 -13.63
N SER A 86 -3.95 9.17 -12.40
CA SER A 86 -3.84 10.08 -11.26
C SER A 86 -3.59 9.26 -9.99
N ILE A 87 -2.73 9.77 -9.12
CA ILE A 87 -2.44 9.16 -7.82
C ILE A 87 -3.54 9.44 -6.78
N TRP A 88 -4.38 10.46 -7.01
CA TRP A 88 -5.32 10.95 -6.01
C TRP A 88 -6.39 9.93 -5.58
N PRO A 89 -7.03 9.16 -6.49
CA PRO A 89 -8.01 8.17 -6.07
C PRO A 89 -7.42 7.05 -5.21
N GLY A 90 -6.21 6.58 -5.58
CA GLY A 90 -5.45 5.60 -4.80
C GLY A 90 -5.05 6.17 -3.43
N TYR A 91 -4.47 7.36 -3.41
CA TYR A 91 -4.07 8.06 -2.18
C TYR A 91 -5.22 8.25 -1.19
N ILE A 92 -6.40 8.69 -1.65
CA ILE A 92 -7.55 8.87 -0.75
C ILE A 92 -7.95 7.51 -0.14
N SER A 93 -7.99 6.44 -0.95
CA SER A 93 -8.24 5.08 -0.44
C SER A 93 -7.15 4.62 0.53
N HIS A 94 -5.89 4.95 0.26
CA HIS A 94 -4.73 4.60 1.09
C HIS A 94 -4.83 5.27 2.46
N VAL A 95 -5.14 6.57 2.51
CA VAL A 95 -5.38 7.32 3.76
C VAL A 95 -6.42 6.62 4.64
N PHE A 96 -7.55 6.18 4.06
CA PHE A 96 -8.58 5.47 4.83
C PHE A 96 -8.14 4.08 5.31
N ALA A 97 -7.36 3.36 4.50
CA ALA A 97 -6.78 2.08 4.91
C ALA A 97 -5.83 2.28 6.10
N ASP A 98 -4.97 3.30 6.04
CA ASP A 98 -4.03 3.61 7.12
C ASP A 98 -4.75 4.05 8.38
N ILE A 99 -5.79 4.89 8.28
CA ILE A 99 -6.62 5.26 9.44
C ILE A 99 -7.16 3.99 10.11
N ALA A 100 -7.70 3.04 9.35
CA ALA A 100 -8.22 1.80 9.92
C ALA A 100 -7.11 0.98 10.62
N ILE A 101 -5.94 0.84 10.00
CA ILE A 101 -4.80 0.12 10.56
C ILE A 101 -4.32 0.79 11.87
N PHE A 102 -4.14 2.11 11.88
CA PHE A 102 -3.69 2.84 13.07
C PHE A 102 -4.77 2.93 14.16
N LEU A 103 -6.06 2.85 13.84
CA LEU A 103 -7.12 2.74 14.84
C LEU A 103 -7.06 1.37 15.55
N VAL A 104 -6.93 0.29 14.78
CA VAL A 104 -6.74 -1.06 15.35
C VAL A 104 -5.46 -1.11 16.18
N GLY A 105 -4.36 -0.55 15.68
CA GLY A 105 -3.10 -0.45 16.44
C GLY A 105 -3.25 0.35 17.74
N CYS A 106 -4.02 1.43 17.73
CA CYS A 106 -4.30 2.23 18.92
C CYS A 106 -5.07 1.41 19.96
N GLN A 107 -6.10 0.69 19.51
CA GLN A 107 -6.89 -0.18 20.38
C GLN A 107 -6.02 -1.29 20.99
N LEU A 108 -5.17 -1.95 20.21
CA LEU A 108 -4.31 -3.03 20.72
C LEU A 108 -3.24 -2.55 21.70
N LEU A 109 -2.78 -1.30 21.60
CA LEU A 109 -1.71 -0.76 22.44
C LEU A 109 -2.22 -0.06 23.71
N PHE A 110 -3.44 0.49 23.70
CA PHE A 110 -3.94 1.37 24.75
C PHE A 110 -5.29 0.98 25.34
N ALA A 111 -5.96 -0.07 24.83
CA ALA A 111 -7.16 -0.65 25.43
C ALA A 111 -6.82 -1.94 26.18
#